data_AF-A0A1F3SEY2-F1
#
_entry.id   AF-A0A1F3SEY2-F1
#
_cell.length_a   1.000
_cell.length_b   1.000
_cell.length_c   1.000
_cell.angle_alpha   90.00
_cell.angle_beta   90.00
_cell.angle_gamma   90.00
#
_symmetry.space_group_name_H-M   'P 1'
#
loop_
_entity.id
_entity.type
_entity.pdbx_description
1 polymer ?
#
loop_
_entity_poly.entity_id
_entity_poly.type
_entity_poly.pdbx_seq_one_letter_code
_entity_poly.pdbx_strand_id
1 'polypeptide(L)'
;MNLKNLKNEVLVQNTKNLIKEENRILSKVLEHLLEIEARKLYLELGYGSIFLFAVKVLGYSEASAQRRIEAMRFIKKTPEAQPMVERGQLNLSNLSLLERVSKEAQATHEQNVAALNLIQEETISAAEAETKLRGYFKLESKKRVVKIEMDEDTYQLWVKTKAKLGEPKDASAIKKLCESQERKEQTKVRQSPTARTAGVVLRRELLKEAEHRCQYVSQINGKRCDNQHFLQCDHIVPHFLGGGTTRQNMRVLCPQHNRMVYYNLKGQGVL
;
A
#
# COMPACT_ATOMS: atom_id res chain seq x y z
N MET A 1 0.16 -26.45 39.41
CA MET A 1 0.22 -27.36 38.24
C MET A 1 1.67 -27.48 37.80
N ASN A 2 2.26 -28.69 37.75
CA ASN A 2 3.64 -28.86 37.28
C ASN A 2 3.65 -29.14 35.77
N LEU A 3 3.86 -28.08 34.98
CA LEU A 3 3.83 -28.13 33.51
C LEU A 3 5.01 -28.91 32.91
N LYS A 4 6.11 -29.10 33.66
CA LYS A 4 7.36 -29.71 33.18
C LYS A 4 7.22 -31.20 32.84
N ASN A 5 6.19 -31.87 33.34
CA ASN A 5 5.98 -33.31 33.15
C ASN A 5 4.94 -33.62 32.05
N LEU A 6 4.40 -32.61 31.37
CA LEU A 6 3.41 -32.81 30.31
C LEU A 6 4.08 -33.07 28.97
N LYS A 7 3.52 -33.99 28.18
CA LYS A 7 3.89 -34.15 26.77
C LYS A 7 3.49 -32.88 25.99
N ASN A 8 4.29 -32.51 24.98
CA ASN A 8 4.07 -31.29 24.18
C ASN A 8 2.64 -31.19 23.61
N GLU A 9 2.11 -32.29 23.08
CA GLU A 9 0.75 -32.34 22.53
C GLU A 9 -0.33 -32.07 23.60
N VAL A 10 -0.16 -32.65 24.79
CA VAL A 10 -1.08 -32.47 25.92
C VAL A 10 -1.03 -31.04 26.42
N LEU A 11 0.17 -30.45 26.50
CA LEU A 11 0.34 -29.04 26.88
C LEU A 11 -0.38 -28.10 25.91
N VAL A 12 -0.24 -28.33 24.60
CA VAL A 12 -0.93 -27.54 23.56
C VAL A 12 -2.45 -27.73 23.65
N GLN A 13 -2.93 -28.96 23.84
CA GLN A 13 -4.37 -29.22 23.95
C GLN A 13 -4.98 -28.60 25.21
N ASN A 14 -4.29 -28.70 26.35
CA ASN A 14 -4.71 -28.05 27.59
C ASN A 14 -4.77 -26.53 27.42
N THR A 15 -3.78 -25.93 26.74
CA THR A 15 -3.76 -24.50 26.44
C THR A 15 -4.96 -24.11 25.56
N LYS A 16 -5.29 -24.89 24.52
CA LYS A 16 -6.48 -24.65 23.68
C LYS A 16 -7.79 -24.70 24.49
N ASN A 17 -7.89 -25.61 25.45
CA ASN A 17 -9.06 -25.72 26.31
C ASN A 17 -9.16 -24.52 27.27
N LEU A 18 -8.04 -24.07 27.84
CA LEU A 18 -8.00 -22.87 28.68
C LEU A 18 -8.40 -21.61 27.90
N ILE A 19 -8.02 -21.49 26.63
CA ILE A 19 -8.45 -20.37 25.78
C ILE A 19 -9.98 -20.38 25.57
N LYS A 20 -10.60 -21.55 25.44
CA LYS A 20 -12.08 -21.63 25.36
C LYS A 20 -12.75 -21.15 26.65
N GLU A 21 -12.19 -21.54 27.80
CA GLU A 21 -12.68 -21.04 29.09
C GLU A 21 -12.42 -19.53 29.26
N GLU A 22 -11.27 -19.02 28.80
CA GLU A 22 -10.97 -17.59 28.80
C GLU A 22 -12.01 -16.80 27.99
N ASN A 23 -12.36 -17.28 26.79
CA ASN A 23 -13.39 -16.66 25.95
C ASN A 23 -14.78 -16.66 26.60
N ARG A 24 -15.15 -17.77 27.27
CA ARG A 24 -16.40 -17.86 28.05
C ARG A 24 -16.43 -16.88 29.22
N ILE A 25 -15.33 -16.80 29.97
CA ILE A 25 -15.19 -15.84 31.08
C ILE A 25 -15.27 -14.42 30.54
N LEU A 26 -14.61 -14.12 29.42
CA LEU A 26 -14.67 -12.82 28.78
C LEU A 26 -16.10 -12.43 28.41
N SER A 27 -16.87 -13.33 27.77
CA SER A 27 -18.29 -13.08 27.45
C SER A 27 -19.08 -12.70 28.71
N LYS A 28 -18.95 -13.48 29.78
CA LYS A 28 -19.61 -13.20 31.07
C LYS A 28 -19.17 -11.87 31.65
N VAL A 29 -17.88 -11.53 31.62
CA VAL A 29 -17.38 -10.23 32.09
C VAL A 29 -18.05 -9.08 31.32
N LEU A 30 -18.21 -9.20 30.01
CA LEU A 30 -18.87 -8.18 29.20
C LEU A 30 -20.37 -8.06 29.52
N GLU A 31 -21.07 -9.17 29.77
CA GLU A 31 -22.48 -9.19 30.22
C GLU A 31 -22.64 -8.49 31.57
N HIS A 32 -21.77 -8.79 32.54
CA HIS A 32 -21.78 -8.14 33.85
C HIS A 32 -21.50 -6.65 33.76
N LEU A 33 -20.51 -6.24 32.95
CA LEU A 33 -20.22 -4.83 32.71
C LEU A 33 -21.40 -4.10 32.05
N LEU A 34 -22.11 -4.78 31.14
CA LEU A 34 -23.31 -4.25 30.50
C LEU A 34 -24.42 -4.01 31.53
N GLU A 35 -24.65 -4.95 32.44
CA GLU A 35 -25.64 -4.81 33.50
C GLU A 35 -25.26 -3.72 34.52
N ILE A 36 -23.97 -3.63 34.87
CA ILE A 36 -23.42 -2.54 35.70
C ILE A 36 -23.67 -1.19 35.03
N GLU A 37 -23.49 -1.09 33.70
CA GLU A 37 -23.78 0.14 32.95
C GLU A 37 -25.27 0.47 32.97
N ALA A 38 -26.13 -0.52 32.74
CA ALA A 38 -27.58 -0.38 32.68
C ALA A 38 -28.17 0.11 34.01
N ARG A 39 -27.74 -0.47 35.14
CA ARG A 39 -28.14 -0.07 36.49
C ARG A 39 -27.42 1.17 37.02
N LYS A 40 -26.36 1.62 36.32
CA LYS A 40 -25.48 2.71 36.75
C LYS A 40 -24.86 2.50 38.14
N LEU A 41 -24.56 1.25 38.52
CA LEU A 41 -24.01 0.91 39.85
C LEU A 41 -22.67 1.62 40.14
N TYR A 42 -21.92 1.98 39.10
CA TYR A 42 -20.70 2.78 39.25
C TYR A 42 -20.97 4.17 39.86
N LEU A 43 -22.16 4.75 39.66
CA LEU A 43 -22.55 6.02 40.30
C LEU A 43 -22.84 5.82 41.80
N GLU A 44 -23.52 4.74 42.17
CA GLU A 44 -23.77 4.39 43.59
C GLU A 44 -22.46 4.17 44.35
N LEU A 45 -21.45 3.63 43.66
CA LEU A 45 -20.10 3.45 44.19
C LEU A 45 -19.23 4.72 44.13
N GLY A 46 -19.77 5.86 43.69
CA GLY A 46 -19.10 7.16 43.71
C GLY A 46 -18.16 7.46 42.53
N TYR A 47 -18.26 6.73 41.42
CA TYR A 47 -17.44 6.94 40.23
C TYR A 47 -18.22 7.71 39.16
N GLY A 48 -17.65 8.81 38.65
CA GLY A 48 -18.31 9.65 37.64
C GLY A 48 -18.49 9.01 36.25
N SER A 49 -17.94 7.81 36.02
CA SER A 49 -18.15 7.04 34.80
C SER A 49 -17.83 5.57 35.02
N ILE A 50 -18.42 4.70 34.18
CA ILE A 50 -18.05 3.28 34.13
C ILE A 50 -16.56 3.06 33.78
N PHE A 51 -15.96 4.00 33.05
CA PHE A 51 -14.52 3.99 32.76
C PHE A 51 -13.69 4.14 34.03
N LEU A 52 -14.00 5.15 34.86
CA LEU A 52 -13.32 5.34 36.13
C LEU A 52 -13.51 4.15 37.06
N PHE A 53 -14.71 3.58 37.11
CA PHE A 53 -14.98 2.36 37.87
C PHE A 53 -14.14 1.17 37.37
N ALA A 54 -14.09 0.93 36.05
CA ALA A 54 -13.32 -0.16 35.47
C ALA A 54 -11.81 -0.03 35.73
N VAL A 55 -11.27 1.18 35.73
CA VAL A 55 -9.85 1.43 36.01
C VAL A 55 -9.56 1.34 37.51
N LYS A 56 -10.35 2.01 38.36
CA LYS A 56 -10.06 2.17 39.79
C LYS A 56 -10.50 0.99 40.65
N VAL A 57 -11.59 0.32 40.30
CA VAL A 57 -12.15 -0.81 41.08
C VAL A 57 -11.75 -2.15 40.49
N LEU A 58 -11.92 -2.32 39.17
CA LEU A 58 -11.63 -3.60 38.51
C LEU A 58 -10.15 -3.78 38.13
N GLY A 59 -9.33 -2.74 38.31
CA GLY A 59 -7.88 -2.79 38.09
C GLY A 59 -7.45 -2.87 36.62
N TYR A 60 -8.32 -2.52 35.68
CA TYR A 60 -7.95 -2.50 34.27
C TYR A 60 -7.05 -1.31 33.94
N SER A 61 -6.08 -1.50 33.04
CA SER A 61 -5.42 -0.37 32.38
C SER A 61 -6.43 0.41 31.54
N GLU A 62 -6.18 1.70 31.32
CA GLU A 62 -7.09 2.57 30.56
C GLU A 62 -7.45 1.99 29.19
N ALA A 63 -6.45 1.51 28.44
CA ALA A 63 -6.67 0.88 27.13
C ALA A 63 -7.49 -0.42 27.23
N SER A 64 -7.30 -1.19 28.29
CA SER A 64 -8.03 -2.44 28.53
C SER A 64 -9.48 -2.18 28.94
N ALA A 65 -9.71 -1.17 29.78
CA ALA A 65 -11.02 -0.71 30.20
C ALA A 65 -11.82 -0.18 29.01
N GLN A 66 -11.21 0.68 28.19
CA GLN A 66 -11.86 1.26 27.01
C GLN A 66 -12.31 0.17 26.03
N ARG A 67 -11.46 -0.81 25.72
CA ARG A 67 -11.84 -1.91 24.80
C ARG A 67 -13.01 -2.73 25.32
N ARG A 68 -13.10 -3.00 26.63
CA ARG A 68 -14.22 -3.72 27.24
C ARG A 68 -15.51 -2.91 27.20
N ILE A 69 -15.42 -1.61 27.48
CA ILE A 69 -16.57 -0.69 27.42
C ILE A 69 -17.09 -0.56 25.99
N GLU A 70 -16.21 -0.49 24.99
CA GLU A 70 -16.63 -0.48 23.59
C GLU A 70 -17.23 -1.83 23.18
N ALA A 71 -16.61 -2.94 23.57
CA ALA A 71 -17.12 -4.28 23.26
C ALA A 71 -18.49 -4.56 23.86
N MET A 72 -18.71 -4.24 25.14
CA MET A 72 -20.03 -4.43 25.77
C MET A 72 -21.11 -3.56 25.12
N ARG A 73 -20.76 -2.33 24.70
CA ARG A 73 -21.69 -1.42 24.00
C ARG A 73 -22.02 -1.90 22.60
N PHE A 74 -21.07 -2.53 21.91
CA PHE A 74 -21.35 -3.19 20.64
C PHE A 74 -22.32 -4.36 20.83
N ILE A 75 -22.05 -5.25 21.81
CA ILE A 75 -22.91 -6.40 22.13
C ILE A 75 -24.33 -5.93 22.49
N LYS A 76 -24.46 -4.82 23.23
CA LYS A 76 -25.77 -4.21 23.54
C LYS A 76 -26.58 -3.89 22.27
N LYS A 77 -25.92 -3.36 21.25
CA LYS A 77 -26.57 -3.00 19.97
C LYS A 77 -26.76 -4.22 19.09
N THR A 78 -25.81 -5.16 19.13
CA THR A 78 -25.74 -6.34 18.25
C THR A 78 -25.53 -7.61 19.08
N PRO A 79 -26.60 -8.17 19.68
CA PRO A 79 -26.50 -9.32 20.58
C PRO A 79 -25.93 -10.59 19.93
N GLU A 80 -26.04 -10.71 18.60
CA GLU A 80 -25.49 -11.81 17.79
C GLU A 80 -23.96 -11.94 17.94
N ALA A 81 -23.28 -10.87 18.37
CA ALA A 81 -21.84 -10.88 18.64
C ALA A 81 -21.47 -11.76 19.84
N GLN A 82 -22.32 -11.86 20.85
CA GLN A 82 -22.03 -12.56 22.12
C GLN A 82 -21.67 -14.05 21.94
N PRO A 83 -22.47 -14.89 21.24
CA PRO A 83 -22.10 -16.29 21.01
C PRO A 83 -20.82 -16.46 20.19
N MET A 84 -20.43 -15.46 19.39
CA MET A 84 -19.19 -15.48 18.62
C MET A 84 -17.97 -15.21 19.51
N VAL A 85 -18.11 -14.36 20.52
CA VAL A 85 -17.09 -14.16 21.56
C VAL A 85 -16.90 -15.45 22.34
N GLU A 86 -17.99 -16.07 22.79
CA GLU A 86 -17.91 -17.31 23.57
C GLU A 86 -17.21 -18.44 22.81
N ARG A 87 -17.49 -18.56 21.50
CA ARG A 87 -16.83 -19.53 20.61
C ARG A 87 -15.39 -19.17 20.23
N GLY A 88 -14.91 -17.98 20.60
CA GLY A 88 -13.58 -17.48 20.24
C GLY A 88 -13.43 -17.05 18.79
N GLN A 89 -14.54 -16.82 18.08
CA GLN A 89 -14.56 -16.33 16.69
C GLN A 89 -14.32 -14.82 16.62
N LEU A 90 -14.67 -14.10 17.70
CA LEU A 90 -14.41 -12.67 17.83
C LEU A 90 -13.61 -12.41 19.10
N ASN A 91 -12.52 -11.64 18.96
CA ASN A 91 -11.73 -11.19 20.08
C ASN A 91 -12.15 -9.76 20.52
N LEU A 92 -11.69 -9.36 21.70
CA LEU A 92 -11.99 -8.05 22.29
C LEU A 92 -11.59 -6.87 21.40
N SER A 93 -10.48 -6.98 20.67
CA SER A 93 -9.99 -5.92 19.78
C SER A 93 -10.91 -5.72 18.58
N ASN A 94 -11.46 -6.80 18.02
CA ASN A 94 -12.40 -6.75 16.89
C ASN A 94 -13.70 -6.06 17.29
N LEU A 95 -14.24 -6.37 18.48
CA LEU A 95 -15.46 -5.72 18.98
C LEU A 95 -15.28 -4.23 19.24
N SER A 96 -14.16 -3.85 19.88
CA SER A 96 -13.80 -2.44 20.10
C SER A 96 -13.67 -1.67 18.79
N LEU A 97 -13.05 -2.29 17.77
CA LEU A 97 -12.96 -1.72 16.43
C LEU A 97 -14.34 -1.59 15.77
N LEU A 98 -15.18 -2.63 15.82
CA LEU A 98 -16.54 -2.64 15.29
C LEU A 98 -17.39 -1.55 15.94
N GLU A 99 -17.32 -1.35 17.26
CA GLU A 99 -18.04 -0.28 17.94
C GLU A 99 -17.60 1.10 17.47
N ARG A 100 -16.28 1.31 17.39
CA ARG A 100 -15.72 2.60 16.96
C ARG A 100 -16.15 2.94 15.54
N VAL A 101 -16.03 1.98 14.63
CA VAL A 101 -16.34 2.17 13.21
C VAL A 101 -17.85 2.30 12.99
N SER A 102 -18.67 1.46 13.64
CA SER A 102 -20.14 1.55 13.55
C SER A 102 -20.67 2.87 14.10
N LYS A 103 -20.09 3.37 15.20
CA LYS A 103 -20.44 4.68 15.78
C LYS A 103 -20.05 5.83 14.85
N GLU A 104 -18.88 5.76 14.20
CA GLU A 104 -18.43 6.75 13.21
C GLU A 104 -19.36 6.78 11.97
N ALA A 105 -19.83 5.60 11.55
CA ALA A 105 -20.74 5.45 10.41
C ALA A 105 -22.22 5.68 10.73
N GLN A 106 -22.60 5.87 12.01
CA GLN A 106 -24.00 5.86 12.45
C GLN A 106 -24.77 4.62 11.95
N ALA A 107 -24.13 3.46 12.03
CA ALA A 107 -24.60 2.23 11.42
C ALA A 107 -25.90 1.70 12.06
N THR A 108 -26.77 1.14 11.22
CA THR A 108 -27.97 0.39 11.68
C THR A 108 -27.59 -0.98 12.24
N HIS A 109 -28.52 -1.62 12.95
CA HIS A 109 -28.35 -3.00 13.45
C HIS A 109 -27.96 -3.96 12.32
N GLU A 110 -28.67 -3.93 11.21
CA GLU A 110 -28.43 -4.78 10.04
C GLU A 110 -27.02 -4.60 9.47
N GLN A 111 -26.54 -3.36 9.39
CA GLN A 111 -25.18 -3.07 8.94
C GLN A 111 -24.13 -3.58 9.94
N ASN A 112 -24.41 -3.54 11.25
CA ASN A 112 -23.52 -4.11 12.26
C ASN A 112 -23.45 -5.63 12.17
N VAL A 113 -24.57 -6.32 11.95
CA VAL A 113 -24.61 -7.77 11.74
C VAL A 113 -23.86 -8.16 10.46
N ALA A 114 -24.00 -7.40 9.38
CA ALA A 114 -23.23 -7.63 8.16
C ALA A 114 -21.72 -7.42 8.36
N ALA A 115 -21.32 -6.35 9.07
CA ALA A 115 -19.94 -6.05 9.40
C ALA A 115 -19.30 -7.11 10.34
N LEU A 116 -20.09 -7.68 11.23
CA LEU A 116 -19.71 -8.78 12.12
C LEU A 116 -19.36 -10.05 11.34
N ASN A 117 -20.23 -10.45 10.41
CA ASN A 117 -20.00 -11.61 9.54
C ASN A 117 -18.77 -11.40 8.63
N LEU A 118 -18.53 -10.17 8.17
CA LEU A 118 -17.37 -9.83 7.33
C LEU A 118 -16.02 -10.09 8.02
N ILE A 119 -15.92 -9.93 9.34
CA ILE A 119 -14.67 -10.16 10.09
C ILE A 119 -14.54 -11.61 10.57
N GLN A 120 -15.66 -12.34 10.70
CA GLN A 120 -15.64 -13.71 11.21
C GLN A 120 -14.84 -14.67 10.31
N GLU A 121 -14.86 -14.46 9.01
CA GLU A 121 -14.44 -15.47 8.02
C GLU A 121 -12.92 -15.60 7.87
N GLU A 122 -12.10 -14.71 8.44
CA GLU A 122 -10.66 -14.71 8.23
C GLU A 122 -9.88 -14.33 9.50
N THR A 123 -8.73 -14.97 9.73
CA THR A 123 -7.74 -14.54 10.74
C THR A 123 -6.96 -13.35 10.19
N ILE A 124 -7.58 -12.18 10.23
CA ILE A 124 -7.06 -10.96 9.64
C ILE A 124 -6.24 -10.18 10.68
N SER A 125 -5.18 -9.50 10.27
CA SER A 125 -4.50 -8.54 11.15
C SER A 125 -5.44 -7.38 11.55
N ALA A 126 -5.20 -6.76 12.71
CA ALA A 126 -6.04 -5.64 13.18
C ALA A 126 -6.13 -4.48 12.14
N ALA A 127 -5.06 -4.25 11.37
CA ALA A 127 -5.01 -3.19 10.36
C ALA A 127 -5.85 -3.50 9.11
N GLU A 128 -5.80 -4.75 8.65
CA GLU A 128 -6.60 -5.22 7.52
C GLU A 128 -8.10 -5.30 7.90
N ALA A 129 -8.42 -5.74 9.12
CA ALA A 129 -9.79 -5.72 9.65
C ALA A 129 -10.37 -4.29 9.68
N GLU A 130 -9.58 -3.31 10.14
CA GLU A 130 -10.00 -1.90 10.11
C GLU A 130 -10.20 -1.39 8.67
N THR A 131 -9.32 -1.78 7.74
CA THR A 131 -9.42 -1.36 6.34
C THR A 131 -10.69 -1.92 5.68
N LYS A 132 -10.99 -3.20 5.90
CA LYS A 132 -12.22 -3.84 5.38
C LYS A 132 -13.48 -3.20 5.93
N LEU A 133 -13.56 -3.00 7.25
CA LEU A 133 -14.71 -2.35 7.88
C LEU A 133 -14.91 -0.93 7.37
N ARG A 134 -13.84 -0.12 7.32
CA ARG A 134 -13.94 1.24 6.78
C ARG A 134 -14.39 1.25 5.32
N GLY A 135 -13.92 0.28 4.52
CA GLY A 135 -14.40 0.08 3.14
C GLY A 135 -15.89 -0.26 3.07
N TYR A 136 -16.37 -1.18 3.91
CA TYR A 136 -17.78 -1.57 3.98
C TYR A 136 -18.69 -0.38 4.33
N PHE A 137 -18.32 0.39 5.36
CA PHE A 137 -19.07 1.57 5.79
C PHE A 137 -18.83 2.82 4.93
N LYS A 138 -17.99 2.72 3.88
CA LYS A 138 -17.59 3.85 3.02
C LYS A 138 -17.05 5.04 3.83
N LEU A 139 -16.35 4.75 4.93
CA LEU A 139 -15.71 5.77 5.74
C LEU A 139 -14.38 6.17 5.12
N GLU A 140 -14.06 7.46 5.19
CA GLU A 140 -12.73 7.92 4.84
C GLU A 140 -11.69 7.24 5.74
N SER A 141 -10.60 6.77 5.13
CA SER A 141 -9.49 6.19 5.89
C SER A 141 -8.93 7.24 6.86
N LYS A 142 -8.63 6.83 8.09
CA LYS A 142 -8.05 7.74 9.09
C LYS A 142 -6.76 8.36 8.52
N LYS A 143 -6.70 9.68 8.53
CA LYS A 143 -5.48 10.43 8.20
C LYS A 143 -4.36 9.94 9.11
N ARG A 144 -3.28 9.43 8.53
CA ARG A 144 -2.08 9.03 9.28
C ARG A 144 -1.24 10.26 9.56
N VAL A 145 -0.80 10.43 10.80
CA VAL A 145 0.15 11.47 11.18
C VAL A 145 1.55 10.87 11.18
N VAL A 146 2.41 11.39 10.31
CA VAL A 146 3.83 11.05 10.28
C VAL A 146 4.59 12.17 10.97
N LYS A 147 5.40 11.83 11.99
CA LYS A 147 6.37 12.76 12.56
C LYS A 147 7.65 12.65 11.74
N ILE A 148 8.08 13.77 11.15
CA ILE A 148 9.29 13.85 10.33
C ILE A 148 10.24 14.79 11.07
N GLU A 149 11.43 14.30 11.41
CA GLU A 149 12.51 15.13 11.94
C GLU A 149 13.23 15.82 10.78
N MET A 150 13.44 17.12 10.90
CA MET A 150 14.00 17.98 9.86
C MET A 150 14.96 18.99 10.51
N ASP A 151 16.01 19.38 9.81
CA ASP A 151 16.87 20.51 10.17
C ASP A 151 16.18 21.85 9.88
N GLU A 152 16.67 22.93 10.49
CA GLU A 152 16.04 24.25 10.44
C GLU A 152 15.88 24.78 9.01
N ASP A 153 16.91 24.60 8.17
CA ASP A 153 16.88 25.05 6.78
C ASP A 153 15.78 24.34 5.97
N THR A 154 15.65 23.02 6.14
CA THR A 154 14.61 22.22 5.46
C THR A 154 13.22 22.54 6.02
N TYR A 155 13.09 22.81 7.32
CA TYR A 155 11.83 23.25 7.93
C TYR A 155 11.35 24.59 7.35
N GLN A 156 12.24 25.58 7.26
CA GLN A 156 11.90 26.89 6.67
C GLN A 156 11.50 26.76 5.20
N LEU A 157 12.17 25.91 4.44
CA LEU A 157 11.80 25.60 3.06
C LEU A 157 10.42 24.95 2.99
N TRP A 158 10.11 24.00 3.89
CA TRP A 158 8.81 23.36 3.98
C TRP A 158 7.70 24.37 4.28
N VAL A 159 7.88 25.26 5.25
CA VAL A 159 6.89 26.30 5.60
C VAL A 159 6.59 27.21 4.41
N LYS A 160 7.63 27.70 3.71
CA LYS A 160 7.48 28.52 2.50
C LYS A 160 6.73 27.77 1.38
N THR A 161 7.01 26.49 1.24
CA THR A 161 6.38 25.63 0.22
C THR A 161 4.92 25.35 0.56
N LYS A 162 4.62 25.12 1.85
CA LYS A 162 3.27 24.91 2.36
C LYS A 162 2.38 26.13 2.12
N ALA A 163 2.90 27.34 2.36
CA ALA A 163 2.18 28.59 2.09
C ALA A 163 1.76 28.74 0.62
N LYS A 164 2.52 28.15 -0.33
CA LYS A 164 2.20 28.17 -1.76
C LYS A 164 1.23 27.06 -2.20
N LEU A 165 1.12 25.97 -1.44
CA LEU A 165 0.38 24.76 -1.85
C LEU A 165 -1.09 24.72 -1.39
N GLY A 166 -1.48 25.55 -0.41
CA GLY A 166 -2.85 25.60 0.15
C GLY A 166 -3.18 24.42 1.08
N GLU A 167 -4.20 24.61 1.94
CA GLU A 167 -4.36 23.87 3.21
C GLU A 167 -4.58 22.33 3.19
N PRO A 168 -4.93 21.61 2.09
CA PRO A 168 -5.02 20.15 2.18
C PRO A 168 -4.22 19.39 1.11
N LYS A 169 -2.97 19.77 0.83
CA LYS A 169 -2.11 19.02 -0.12
C LYS A 169 -0.80 18.48 0.43
N ASP A 170 -0.55 18.51 1.73
CA ASP A 170 0.65 17.89 2.33
C ASP A 170 0.76 16.41 1.89
N ALA A 171 -0.31 15.63 2.08
CA ALA A 171 -0.35 14.22 1.66
C ALA A 171 -0.27 14.03 0.14
N SER A 172 -0.82 14.95 -0.67
CA SER A 172 -0.77 14.86 -2.13
C SER A 172 0.61 15.19 -2.67
N ALA A 173 1.29 16.19 -2.10
CA ALA A 173 2.65 16.55 -2.44
C ALA A 173 3.64 15.44 -2.05
N ILE A 174 3.49 14.89 -0.83
CA ILE A 174 4.28 13.73 -0.39
C ILE A 174 4.00 12.52 -1.29
N LYS A 175 2.74 12.24 -1.64
CA LYS A 175 2.39 11.16 -2.57
C LYS A 175 3.09 11.33 -3.92
N LYS A 176 3.05 12.52 -4.52
CA LYS A 176 3.77 12.80 -5.78
C LYS A 176 5.28 12.63 -5.65
N LEU A 177 5.85 13.04 -4.52
CA LEU A 177 7.27 12.85 -4.23
C LEU A 177 7.60 11.35 -4.17
N CYS A 178 6.86 10.56 -3.38
CA CYS A 178 7.05 9.11 -3.29
C CYS A 178 6.85 8.41 -4.65
N GLU A 179 5.79 8.75 -5.38
CA GLU A 179 5.52 8.23 -6.74
C GLU A 179 6.65 8.56 -7.73
N SER A 180 7.35 9.69 -7.56
CA SER A 180 8.51 10.04 -8.39
C SER A 180 9.77 9.23 -8.06
N GLN A 181 9.90 8.77 -6.81
CA GLN A 181 11.03 7.96 -6.35
C GLN A 181 10.81 6.47 -6.63
N GLU A 182 9.56 6.00 -6.57
CA GLU A 182 9.14 4.69 -7.09
C GLU A 182 9.12 4.72 -8.62
N ARG A 183 10.31 4.72 -9.24
CA ARG A 183 10.47 4.63 -10.70
C ARG A 183 9.64 3.47 -11.25
N LYS A 184 8.52 3.78 -11.91
CA LYS A 184 7.91 2.84 -12.86
C LYS A 184 8.91 2.66 -14.00
N GLU A 185 9.25 1.41 -14.30
CA GLU A 185 9.93 1.07 -15.56
C GLU A 185 9.18 1.74 -16.71
N GLN A 186 9.92 2.43 -17.58
CA GLN A 186 9.31 3.07 -18.74
C GLN A 186 8.60 2.01 -19.57
N THR A 187 7.30 2.20 -19.78
CA THR A 187 6.46 1.30 -20.58
C THR A 187 7.07 1.22 -21.97
N LYS A 188 7.30 0.00 -22.49
CA LYS A 188 7.93 -0.28 -23.80
C LYS A 188 7.54 0.76 -24.85
N VAL A 189 8.54 1.41 -25.45
CA VAL A 189 8.36 2.48 -26.44
C VAL A 189 7.42 2.02 -27.56
N ARG A 190 6.21 2.59 -27.63
CA ARG A 190 5.28 2.38 -28.76
C ARG A 190 5.74 3.23 -29.95
N GLN A 191 6.76 2.76 -30.66
CA GLN A 191 7.11 3.33 -31.96
C GLN A 191 6.38 2.57 -33.07
N SER A 192 5.70 3.29 -33.97
CA SER A 192 5.12 2.65 -35.16
C SER A 192 6.23 2.20 -36.11
N PRO A 193 6.19 0.94 -36.60
CA PRO A 193 7.17 0.45 -37.57
C PRO A 193 7.15 1.24 -38.90
N THR A 194 6.05 1.91 -39.21
CA THR A 194 5.86 2.67 -40.45
C THR A 194 6.42 4.10 -40.40
N ALA A 195 6.82 4.60 -39.22
CA ALA A 195 7.42 5.93 -39.09
C ALA A 195 8.67 6.04 -39.99
N ARG A 196 8.94 7.24 -40.53
CA ARG A 196 10.15 7.49 -41.34
C ARG A 196 11.38 7.85 -40.49
N THR A 197 11.18 8.22 -39.23
CA THR A 197 12.23 8.71 -38.33
C THR A 197 12.11 8.06 -36.95
N ALA A 198 13.25 7.89 -36.27
CA ALA A 198 13.29 7.44 -34.89
C ALA A 198 12.56 8.44 -33.97
N GLY A 199 11.66 7.95 -33.11
CA GLY A 199 11.05 8.78 -32.09
C GLY A 199 12.09 9.24 -31.04
N VAL A 200 11.74 10.25 -30.25
CA VAL A 200 12.66 10.83 -29.25
C VAL A 200 13.23 9.78 -28.29
N VAL A 201 12.40 8.81 -27.87
CA VAL A 201 12.83 7.75 -26.94
C VAL A 201 13.75 6.74 -27.63
N LEU A 202 13.35 6.20 -28.79
CA LEU A 202 14.18 5.25 -29.55
C LEU A 202 15.52 5.89 -29.95
N ARG A 203 15.54 7.18 -30.33
CA ARG A 203 16.76 7.92 -30.63
C ARG A 203 17.71 7.99 -29.42
N ARG A 204 17.17 8.24 -28.22
CA ARG A 204 17.98 8.28 -26.98
C ARG A 204 18.55 6.91 -26.64
N GLU A 205 17.76 5.85 -26.77
CA GLU A 205 18.21 4.47 -26.54
C GLU A 205 19.33 4.08 -27.53
N LEU A 206 19.11 4.33 -28.83
CA LEU A 206 20.11 4.07 -29.87
C LEU A 206 21.43 4.80 -29.62
N LEU A 207 21.38 6.07 -29.22
CA LEU A 207 22.58 6.85 -28.91
C LEU A 207 23.30 6.32 -27.66
N LYS A 208 22.55 5.93 -26.63
CA LYS A 208 23.10 5.34 -25.41
C LYS A 208 23.80 4.01 -25.70
N GLU A 209 23.17 3.13 -26.47
CA GLU A 209 23.74 1.84 -26.87
C GLU A 209 24.92 1.97 -27.83
N ALA A 210 24.92 3.02 -28.65
CA ALA A 210 26.06 3.37 -29.49
C ALA A 210 27.18 4.06 -28.71
N GLU A 211 27.06 4.26 -27.39
CA GLU A 211 27.99 5.02 -26.56
C GLU A 211 28.29 6.41 -27.14
N HIS A 212 27.29 7.05 -27.74
CA HIS A 212 27.42 8.32 -28.44
C HIS A 212 28.55 8.34 -29.49
N ARG A 213 28.76 7.22 -30.19
CA ARG A 213 29.80 7.05 -31.20
C ARG A 213 29.29 6.31 -32.43
N CYS A 214 29.76 6.71 -33.61
CA CYS A 214 29.43 6.05 -34.88
C CYS A 214 29.63 4.52 -34.81
N GLN A 215 28.64 3.75 -35.26
CA GLN A 215 28.66 2.28 -35.25
C GLN A 215 29.27 1.67 -36.52
N TYR A 216 29.70 2.48 -37.49
CA TYR A 216 30.35 1.96 -38.69
C TYR A 216 31.67 1.27 -38.35
N VAL A 217 31.82 0.04 -38.85
CA VAL A 217 33.05 -0.76 -38.78
C VAL A 217 33.57 -0.95 -40.20
N SER A 218 34.83 -0.60 -40.41
CA SER A 218 35.49 -0.75 -41.71
C SER A 218 35.68 -2.23 -42.07
N GLN A 219 35.30 -2.62 -43.29
CA GLN A 219 35.49 -3.98 -43.79
C GLN A 219 36.96 -4.29 -44.13
N ILE A 220 37.80 -3.27 -44.33
CA ILE A 220 39.20 -3.44 -44.74
C ILE A 220 40.09 -3.72 -43.52
N ASN A 221 39.86 -3.01 -42.41
CA ASN A 221 40.74 -3.04 -41.24
C ASN A 221 40.01 -3.29 -39.92
N GLY A 222 38.70 -3.56 -39.94
CA GLY A 222 37.89 -3.83 -38.75
C GLY A 222 37.75 -2.65 -37.79
N LYS A 223 38.25 -1.45 -38.12
CA LYS A 223 38.24 -0.32 -37.19
C LYS A 223 36.86 0.32 -37.14
N ARG A 224 36.32 0.50 -35.91
CA ARG A 224 35.11 1.29 -35.65
C ARG A 224 35.41 2.78 -35.75
N CYS A 225 34.57 3.52 -36.44
CA CYS A 225 34.70 4.98 -36.56
C CYS A 225 34.76 5.67 -35.19
N ASP A 226 35.71 6.58 -34.99
CA ASP A 226 35.92 7.33 -33.72
C ASP A 226 35.02 8.57 -33.59
N ASN A 227 34.22 8.91 -34.61
CA ASN A 227 33.41 10.13 -34.58
C ASN A 227 32.24 10.05 -33.58
N GLN A 228 32.13 11.06 -32.73
CA GLN A 228 31.08 11.23 -31.71
C GLN A 228 30.13 12.41 -32.01
N HIS A 229 30.42 13.20 -33.05
CA HIS A 229 29.68 14.42 -33.37
C HIS A 229 28.68 14.21 -34.51
N PHE A 230 27.57 14.97 -34.44
CA PHE A 230 26.51 15.04 -35.46
C PHE A 230 25.94 13.66 -35.87
N LEU A 231 25.76 12.77 -34.89
CA LEU A 231 25.28 11.42 -35.13
C LEU A 231 23.82 11.38 -35.62
N GLN A 232 23.60 10.54 -36.62
CA GLN A 232 22.33 10.33 -37.32
C GLN A 232 21.85 8.90 -37.04
N CYS A 233 20.58 8.76 -36.68
CA CYS A 233 19.92 7.45 -36.58
C CYS A 233 19.37 7.10 -37.96
N ASP A 234 19.88 6.04 -38.54
CA ASP A 234 19.57 5.59 -39.91
C ASP A 234 19.09 4.14 -39.87
N HIS A 235 18.32 3.75 -40.88
CA HIS A 235 17.85 2.37 -41.01
C HIS A 235 18.95 1.45 -41.57
N ILE A 236 19.06 0.23 -41.05
CA ILE A 236 19.95 -0.80 -41.62
C ILE A 236 19.43 -1.23 -42.99
N VAL A 237 18.14 -1.61 -43.05
CA VAL A 237 17.35 -1.75 -44.27
C VAL A 237 16.60 -0.44 -44.46
N PRO A 238 16.91 0.34 -45.52
CA PRO A 238 16.25 1.61 -45.77
C PRO A 238 14.73 1.52 -45.81
N HIS A 239 14.08 2.59 -45.36
CA HIS A 239 12.61 2.68 -45.32
C HIS A 239 11.95 2.44 -46.69
N PHE A 240 12.58 2.92 -47.78
CA PHE A 240 12.07 2.73 -49.15
C PHE A 240 12.16 1.29 -49.66
N LEU A 241 12.99 0.43 -49.04
CA LEU A 241 13.02 -1.02 -49.31
C LEU A 241 12.08 -1.81 -48.38
N GLY A 242 11.16 -1.13 -47.70
CA GLY A 242 10.23 -1.74 -46.73
C GLY A 242 10.81 -1.90 -45.32
N GLY A 243 11.97 -1.31 -45.03
CA GLY A 243 12.55 -1.36 -43.70
C GLY A 243 11.75 -0.57 -42.66
N GLY A 244 11.27 -1.27 -41.63
CA GLY A 244 10.53 -0.63 -40.54
C GLY A 244 11.42 0.16 -39.58
N THR A 245 10.88 1.18 -38.92
CA THR A 245 11.57 1.88 -37.82
C THR A 245 11.41 1.12 -36.51
N THR A 246 12.09 -0.01 -36.42
CA THR A 246 12.16 -0.85 -35.22
C THR A 246 13.55 -0.76 -34.59
N ARG A 247 13.68 -1.09 -33.30
CA ARG A 247 14.98 -1.06 -32.63
C ARG A 247 16.03 -1.88 -33.39
N GLN A 248 15.66 -3.05 -33.91
CA GLN A 248 16.57 -3.96 -34.61
C GLN A 248 17.03 -3.43 -35.98
N ASN A 249 16.19 -2.64 -36.65
CA ASN A 249 16.50 -2.11 -37.99
C ASN A 249 17.11 -0.70 -37.95
N MET A 250 17.48 -0.18 -36.78
CA MET A 250 18.05 1.15 -36.62
C MET A 250 19.49 1.10 -36.11
N ARG A 251 20.33 1.99 -36.64
CA ARG A 251 21.74 2.16 -36.28
C ARG A 251 22.12 3.63 -36.16
N VAL A 252 23.27 3.91 -35.58
CA VAL A 252 23.81 5.27 -35.40
C VAL A 252 25.07 5.46 -36.24
N LEU A 253 25.04 6.40 -37.18
CA LEU A 253 26.15 6.73 -38.08
C LEU A 253 26.49 8.21 -38.04
N CYS A 254 27.75 8.57 -38.35
CA CYS A 254 28.09 9.97 -38.63
C CYS A 254 27.64 10.38 -40.04
N PRO A 255 27.55 11.69 -40.36
CA PRO A 255 27.06 12.15 -41.65
C PRO A 255 27.86 11.65 -42.87
N GLN A 256 29.15 11.37 -42.69
CA GLN A 256 30.05 10.86 -43.73
C GLN A 256 29.79 9.37 -43.99
N HIS A 257 29.75 8.55 -42.93
CA HIS A 257 29.46 7.13 -43.06
C HIS A 257 28.02 6.87 -43.50
N ASN A 258 27.06 7.70 -43.05
CA ASN A 258 25.69 7.59 -43.51
C ASN A 258 25.62 7.79 -45.04
N ARG A 259 26.19 8.88 -45.56
CA ARG A 259 26.28 9.14 -47.00
C ARG A 259 26.96 8.00 -47.77
N MET A 260 28.09 7.51 -47.26
CA MET A 260 28.82 6.41 -47.89
C MET A 260 27.96 5.13 -48.02
N VAL A 261 27.20 4.77 -46.99
CA VAL A 261 26.31 3.60 -47.07
C VAL A 261 25.23 3.79 -48.14
N TYR A 262 24.63 4.99 -48.26
CA TYR A 262 23.68 5.28 -49.33
C TYR A 262 24.31 5.24 -50.73
N TYR A 263 25.55 5.72 -50.90
CA TYR A 263 26.26 5.63 -52.18
C TYR A 263 26.57 4.18 -52.58
N ASN A 264 26.97 3.35 -51.64
CA ASN A 264 27.21 1.92 -51.89
C ASN A 264 25.93 1.20 -52.32
N LEU A 265 24.79 1.54 -51.71
CA LEU A 265 23.48 1.00 -52.13
C LEU A 265 23.12 1.42 -53.56
N LYS A 266 23.39 2.67 -53.95
CA LYS A 266 23.22 3.13 -55.36
C LYS A 266 24.14 2.38 -56.32
N GLY A 267 25.40 2.19 -55.96
CA GLY A 267 26.38 1.47 -56.79
C GLY A 267 26.06 -0.02 -57.00
N GLN A 268 25.25 -0.61 -56.12
CA GLN A 268 24.80 -2.01 -56.21
C GLN A 268 23.49 -2.19 -56.99
N GLY A 269 22.94 -1.13 -57.60
CA GLY A 269 21.69 -1.19 -58.37
C GLY A 269 20.43 -1.36 -57.51
N VAL A 270 20.50 -1.06 -56.21
CA VAL A 270 19.39 -1.19 -55.25
C VAL A 270 18.52 0.09 -55.19
N LEU A 271 18.89 1.11 -55.96
CA LEU A 271 18.27 2.45 -56.01
C LEU A 271 18.15 2.96 -57.44
#